data_AF-A0A8T4MRW3-F1
#
_entry.id   AF-A0A8T4MRW3-F1
#
_cell.length_a   1.000
_cell.length_b   1.000
_cell.length_c   1.000
_cell.angle_alpha   90.00
_cell.angle_beta   90.00
_cell.angle_gamma   90.00
#
_symmetry.space_group_name_H-M   'P 1'
#
loop_
_entity.id
_entity.type
_entity.pdbx_description
1 polymer ?
#
loop_
_entity_poly.entity_id
_entity_poly.type
_entity_poly.pdbx_seq_one_letter_code
_entity_poly.pdbx_strand_id
1 'polypeptide(L)'
;MKFNKNLRNILVLTVIFCVIVIVSVALIQFYGQSKINSQCSYLDPILVDFLAFGAALFLFLEGIYRIFENPNYSLKKQITVIIRIAFGCAIITLHIIQFIHK
;
A
#
# COMPACT_ATOMS: atom_id res chain seq x y z
N MET A 1 18.27 -3.34 19.75
CA MET A 1 18.10 -2.10 18.95
C MET A 1 17.15 -1.16 19.71
N LYS A 2 17.64 -0.06 20.30
CA LYS A 2 16.75 0.88 21.02
C LYS A 2 15.95 1.67 19.98
N PHE A 3 14.63 1.48 19.93
CA PHE A 3 13.76 2.26 19.06
C PHE A 3 13.74 3.73 19.52
N ASN A 4 14.18 4.63 18.65
CA ASN A 4 14.06 6.07 18.88
C ASN A 4 12.56 6.45 18.89
N LYS A 5 12.17 7.40 19.74
CA LYS A 5 10.78 7.91 19.83
C LYS A 5 10.25 8.39 18.48
N ASN A 6 11.12 9.00 17.65
CA ASN A 6 10.79 9.43 16.30
C ASN A 6 10.47 8.26 15.36
N LEU A 7 11.30 7.21 15.35
CA LEU A 7 11.07 6.01 14.53
C LEU A 7 9.74 5.34 14.90
N ARG A 8 9.43 5.24 16.19
CA ARG A 8 8.14 4.70 16.64
C ARG A 8 6.96 5.52 16.10
N ASN A 9 7.04 6.85 16.17
CA ASN A 9 5.99 7.72 15.65
C ASN A 9 5.82 7.59 14.13
N ILE A 10 6.92 7.47 13.38
CA ILE A 10 6.90 7.26 11.93
C ILE A 10 6.25 5.91 11.59
N LEU A 11 6.62 4.84 12.29
CA LEU A 11 6.02 3.52 12.08
C LEU A 11 4.52 3.51 12.39
N VAL A 12 4.10 4.12 13.51
CA VAL A 12 2.68 4.25 13.85
C VAL A 12 1.93 5.03 12.78
N LEU A 13 2.48 6.16 12.33
CA LEU A 13 1.86 6.96 11.26
C LEU A 13 1.78 6.17 9.95
N THR A 14 2.81 5.39 9.61
CA THR A 14 2.84 4.52 8.43
C THR A 14 1.73 3.49 8.49
N VAL A 15 1.56 2.80 9.62
CA VAL A 15 0.51 1.80 9.83
C VAL A 15 -0.87 2.44 9.70
N ILE A 16 -1.10 3.58 10.36
CA ILE A 16 -2.37 4.30 10.26
C ILE A 16 -2.68 4.66 8.80
N PHE A 17 -1.71 5.20 8.07
CA PHE A 17 -1.88 5.54 6.66
C PHE A 17 -2.18 4.32 5.78
N CYS A 18 -1.47 3.22 6.00
CA CYS A 18 -1.73 1.97 5.28
C CYS A 18 -3.14 1.47 5.54
N VAL A 19 -3.59 1.45 6.80
CA VAL A 19 -4.95 1.03 7.17
C VAL A 19 -6.00 1.91 6.49
N ILE A 20 -5.84 3.24 6.54
CA ILE A 20 -6.78 4.18 5.89
C ILE A 20 -6.87 3.90 4.39
N VAL A 21 -5.72 3.72 3.72
CA VAL A 21 -5.68 3.47 2.29
C VAL A 21 -6.28 2.12 1.93
N ILE A 22 -5.97 1.05 2.69
CA ILE A 22 -6.55 -0.29 2.51
C ILE A 22 -8.08 -0.22 2.59
N VAL A 23 -8.62 0.41 3.64
CA VAL A 23 -10.07 0.57 3.83
C VAL A 23 -10.68 1.38 2.69
N SER A 24 -10.07 2.51 2.33
CA SER A 24 -10.59 3.39 1.27
C SER A 24 -10.66 2.68 -0.08
N VAL A 25 -9.59 1.97 -0.44
CA VAL A 25 -9.49 1.21 -1.68
C VAL A 25 -10.48 0.06 -1.69
N ALA A 26 -10.61 -0.69 -0.59
CA ALA A 26 -11.61 -1.75 -0.48
C ALA A 26 -13.03 -1.22 -0.66
N LEU A 27 -13.39 -0.10 -0.02
CA LEU A 27 -14.70 0.52 -0.17
C LEU A 27 -14.97 0.95 -1.61
N ILE A 28 -14.01 1.61 -2.27
CA ILE A 28 -14.13 2.02 -3.67
C ILE A 28 -14.33 0.80 -4.57
N GLN A 29 -13.55 -0.26 -4.35
CA GLN A 29 -13.60 -1.49 -5.12
C GLN A 29 -14.96 -2.20 -4.99
N PHE A 30 -15.44 -2.42 -3.77
CA PHE A 30 -16.74 -3.05 -3.53
C PHE A 30 -17.91 -2.19 -4.01
N TYR A 31 -17.82 -0.87 -3.84
CA TYR A 31 -18.82 0.06 -4.39
C TYR A 31 -18.87 -0.02 -5.92
N GLY A 32 -17.71 -0.01 -6.59
CA GLY A 32 -17.61 -0.15 -8.05
C GLY A 32 -18.21 -1.47 -8.55
N GLN A 33 -17.85 -2.58 -7.92
CA GLN A 33 -18.37 -3.91 -8.27
C GLN A 33 -19.88 -4.01 -8.09
N SER A 34 -20.43 -3.48 -6.99
CA SER A 34 -21.88 -3.49 -6.74
C SER A 34 -22.66 -2.59 -7.71
N LYS A 35 -22.08 -1.46 -8.13
CA LYS A 35 -22.71 -0.53 -9.10
C LYS A 35 -22.76 -1.08 -10.52
N ILE A 36 -21.71 -1.77 -10.96
CA ILE A 36 -21.57 -2.24 -12.35
C ILE A 36 -22.12 -3.67 -12.49
N ASN A 37 -22.46 -4.33 -11.37
CA ASN A 37 -22.93 -5.72 -11.29
C ASN A 37 -22.06 -6.68 -12.13
N SER A 38 -20.77 -6.40 -12.11
CA SER A 38 -19.74 -7.10 -12.86
C SER A 38 -18.57 -7.34 -11.93
N GLN A 39 -18.08 -8.58 -11.90
CA GLN A 39 -16.81 -8.87 -11.24
C GLN A 39 -15.70 -8.09 -11.96
N CYS A 40 -14.61 -7.80 -11.25
CA CYS A 40 -13.51 -7.06 -11.85
C CYS A 40 -12.99 -7.77 -13.10
N SER A 41 -13.23 -7.15 -14.25
CA SER A 41 -12.75 -7.65 -15.54
C SER A 41 -11.25 -7.38 -15.64
N TYR A 42 -10.49 -8.45 -15.92
CA TYR A 42 -9.09 -8.43 -16.35
C TYR A 42 -8.97 -7.79 -17.74
N LEU A 43 -9.29 -6.49 -17.86
CA LEU A 43 -8.97 -5.76 -19.08
C LEU A 43 -7.45 -5.68 -19.27
N ASP A 44 -6.68 -5.84 -18.19
CA ASP A 44 -5.22 -5.89 -18.24
C ASP A 44 -4.70 -7.33 -18.44
N PRO A 45 -3.71 -7.54 -19.33
CA PRO A 45 -3.05 -8.82 -19.49
C PRO A 45 -2.47 -9.31 -18.16
N ILE A 46 -2.51 -10.62 -17.90
CA ILE A 46 -1.93 -11.26 -16.69
C ILE A 46 -0.50 -10.77 -16.40
N LEU A 47 0.28 -10.49 -17.45
CA LEU A 47 1.63 -9.95 -17.34
C LEU A 47 1.67 -8.57 -16.65
N VAL A 48 0.73 -7.69 -16.97
CA VAL A 48 0.63 -6.33 -16.39
C VAL A 48 0.30 -6.42 -14.90
N ASP A 49 -0.61 -7.32 -14.51
CA ASP A 49 -0.95 -7.53 -13.10
C ASP A 49 0.23 -8.08 -12.29
N PHE A 50 0.97 -9.05 -12.83
CA PHE A 50 2.16 -9.57 -12.16
C PHE A 50 3.24 -8.49 -11.99
N LEU A 51 3.45 -7.66 -13.02
CA LEU A 51 4.40 -6.54 -12.95
C LEU A 51 3.94 -5.48 -11.94
N ALA A 52 2.66 -5.14 -11.92
CA ALA A 52 2.08 -4.18 -11.00
C ALA A 52 2.16 -4.67 -9.54
N PHE A 53 1.83 -5.94 -9.29
CA PHE A 53 1.98 -6.56 -7.98
C PHE A 53 3.45 -6.58 -7.53
N GLY A 54 4.37 -6.97 -8.41
CA GLY A 54 5.81 -6.97 -8.13
C GLY A 54 6.35 -5.57 -7.82
N ALA A 55 5.94 -4.56 -8.60
CA ALA A 55 6.30 -3.16 -8.37
C ALA A 55 5.73 -2.66 -7.02
N ALA A 56 4.49 -3.02 -6.68
CA ALA A 56 3.89 -2.67 -5.41
C ALA A 56 4.62 -3.29 -4.21
N LEU A 57 5.03 -4.56 -4.33
CA LEU A 57 5.84 -5.24 -3.33
C LEU A 57 7.20 -4.53 -3.17
N PHE A 58 7.83 -4.13 -4.27
CA PHE A 58 9.06 -3.34 -4.24
C PHE A 58 8.87 -2.00 -3.52
N LEU A 59 7.81 -1.23 -3.84
CA LEU A 59 7.52 0.04 -3.18
C LEU A 59 7.32 -0.12 -1.67
N PHE A 60 6.64 -1.18 -1.26
CA PHE A 60 6.38 -1.49 0.14
C PHE A 60 7.67 -1.85 0.89
N LEU A 61 8.44 -2.81 0.36
CA LEU A 61 9.67 -3.29 1.01
C LEU A 61 10.77 -2.23 1.03
N GLU A 62 10.99 -1.52 -0.08
CA GLU A 62 11.98 -0.46 -0.17
C GLU A 62 11.62 0.73 0.73
N GLY A 63 10.32 1.07 0.80
CA GLY A 63 9.84 2.10 1.69
C GLY A 63 10.09 1.73 3.16
N ILE A 64 9.77 0.50 3.56
CA ILE A 64 10.06 0.02 4.92
C ILE A 64 11.56 0.06 5.21
N TYR A 65 12.39 -0.42 4.29
CA TYR A 65 13.85 -0.37 4.43
C TYR A 65 14.34 1.06 4.68
N ARG A 66 13.86 2.04 3.89
CA ARG A 66 14.24 3.46 4.09
C ARG A 66 13.84 4.02 5.44
N ILE A 67 12.70 3.62 6.01
CA ILE A 67 12.29 4.04 7.36
C ILE A 67 13.34 3.58 8.40
N PHE A 68 13.79 2.33 8.28
CA PHE A 68 14.76 1.74 9.21
C PHE A 68 16.20 2.21 8.98
N GLU A 69 16.58 2.51 7.74
CA GLU A 69 17.89 3.07 7.40
C GLU A 69 18.06 4.50 7.97
N ASN A 70 16.98 5.28 8.00
CA ASN A 70 17.01 6.70 8.39
C ASN A 70 16.13 7.03 9.61
N PRO A 71 16.36 6.40 10.78
CA PRO A 71 15.44 6.48 11.93
C PRO A 71 15.38 7.85 12.61
N ASN A 72 16.34 8.74 12.29
CA ASN A 72 16.46 10.08 12.87
C ASN A 72 15.97 11.18 11.93
N TYR A 73 15.50 10.86 10.73
CA TYR A 73 14.99 11.86 9.80
C TYR A 73 13.72 12.51 10.33
N SER A 74 13.55 13.79 10.00
CA SER A 74 12.34 14.53 10.37
C SER A 74 11.12 13.93 9.66
N LEU A 75 9.96 14.03 10.31
CA LEU A 75 8.71 13.50 9.80
C LEU A 75 8.41 14.02 8.38
N LYS A 76 8.70 15.30 8.10
CA LYS A 76 8.55 15.90 6.76
C LYS A 76 9.31 15.16 5.66
N LYS A 77 10.53 14.67 5.95
CA LYS A 77 11.32 13.90 4.98
C LYS A 77 10.82 12.46 4.82
N GLN A 78 10.16 11.93 5.84
CA GLN A 78 9.62 10.57 5.87
C GLN A 78 8.22 10.47 5.24
N ILE A 79 7.48 11.58 5.07
CA ILE A 79 6.14 11.58 4.45
C ILE A 79 6.14 10.94 3.06
N THR A 80 7.12 11.23 2.21
CA THR A 80 7.19 10.66 0.86
C THR A 80 7.41 9.14 0.90
N VAL A 81 8.16 8.65 1.90
CA VAL A 81 8.37 7.22 2.15
C VAL A 81 7.06 6.58 2.65
N ILE A 82 6.35 7.22 3.57
CA ILE A 82 5.05 6.75 4.07
C ILE A 82 4.04 6.64 2.93
N ILE A 83 3.94 7.67 2.07
CA ILE A 83 3.05 7.68 0.92
C ILE A 83 3.40 6.54 -0.04
N ARG A 84 4.70 6.32 -0.32
CA ARG A 84 5.18 5.20 -1.15
C ARG A 84 4.71 3.84 -0.62
N ILE A 85 4.89 3.60 0.68
CA ILE A 85 4.44 2.35 1.33
C ILE A 85 2.92 2.22 1.23
N ALA A 86 2.19 3.31 1.46
CA ALA A 86 0.72 3.31 1.39
C ALA A 86 0.22 2.97 -0.03
N PHE A 87 0.86 3.47 -1.09
CA PHE A 87 0.56 3.06 -2.47
C PHE A 87 0.87 1.59 -2.73
N GLY A 88 1.99 1.08 -2.20
CA GLY A 88 2.28 -0.35 -2.24
C GLY A 88 1.16 -1.18 -1.61
N CYS A 89 0.72 -0.80 -0.40
CA CYS A 89 -0.42 -1.44 0.28
C CYS A 89 -1.72 -1.35 -0.52
N ALA A 90 -2.00 -0.21 -1.15
CA ALA A 90 -3.19 0.01 -1.98
C ALA A 90 -3.26 -1.01 -3.12
N ILE A 91 -2.18 -1.10 -3.91
CA ILE A 91 -2.11 -1.93 -5.11
C ILE A 91 -2.14 -3.41 -4.71
N ILE A 92 -1.39 -3.81 -3.68
CA ILE A 92 -1.44 -5.17 -3.14
C ILE A 92 -2.87 -5.54 -2.72
N THR A 93 -3.57 -4.63 -2.04
CA THR A 93 -4.96 -4.85 -1.60
C THR A 93 -5.91 -5.02 -2.79
N LEU A 94 -5.78 -4.17 -3.83
CA LEU A 94 -6.57 -4.32 -5.05
C LEU A 94 -6.38 -5.69 -5.68
N HIS A 95 -5.13 -6.12 -5.87
CA HIS A 95 -4.84 -7.43 -6.44
C HIS A 95 -5.36 -8.58 -5.57
N ILE A 96 -5.28 -8.48 -4.24
CA ILE A 96 -5.86 -9.48 -3.33
C ILE A 96 -7.38 -9.55 -3.49
N ILE A 97 -8.08 -8.39 -3.49
CA ILE A 97 -9.54 -8.36 -3.65
C ILE A 97 -9.94 -8.92 -5.01
N GLN A 98 -9.24 -8.52 -6.07
CA GLN A 98 -9.45 -9.01 -7.44
C GLN A 98 -9.21 -10.52 -7.56
N PHE A 99 -8.20 -11.06 -6.89
CA PHE A 99 -7.91 -12.49 -6.89
C PHE A 99 -8.98 -13.29 -6.14
N ILE A 100 -9.48 -12.78 -5.01
CA ILE A 100 -10.49 -13.46 -4.18
C ILE A 100 -11.88 -13.42 -4.82
N HIS A 101 -12.28 -12.28 -5.41
CA HIS A 101 -13.61 -12.07 -5.98
C HIS A 101 -13.66 -12.33 -7.50
N LYS A 102 -12.75 -13.18 -7.97
CA LYS A 102 -12.78 -13.75 -9.32
C LYS A 102 -13.84 -14.83 -9.46
#